data_AF-A0A0K9P392-F1
#
_entry.id   AF-A0A0K9P392-F1
#
_cell.length_a   1.000
_cell.length_b   1.000
_cell.length_c   1.000
_cell.angle_alpha   90.00
_cell.angle_beta   90.00
_cell.angle_gamma   90.00
#
_symmetry.space_group_name_H-M   'P 1'
#
loop_
_entity.id
_entity.type
_entity.pdbx_description
1 polymer ?
#
loop_
_entity_poly.entity_id
_entity_poly.type
_entity_poly.pdbx_seq_one_letter_code
_entity_poly.pdbx_strand_id
1 'polypeptide(L)'
;MGLFFKFHLSNGIISCVQIIKETIMNNLRNKDPEIFSQINNEQERQEHHIELIASENYASKACMEAQGSCLTNKYAEGYSGKRYYGGCEFVDNIESLAVQRAMKLFDATYANVQPHSGSQANAAVYLAGFMNYLTI
;
A
#
# COMPACT_ATOMS: atom_id res chain seq x y z
N MET A 1 -33.14 -8.39 -18.23
CA MET A 1 -33.93 -8.93 -17.08
C MET A 1 -33.00 -9.82 -16.27
N GLY A 2 -32.08 -9.22 -15.51
CA GLY A 2 -31.05 -9.94 -14.76
C GLY A 2 -31.59 -10.42 -13.42
N LEU A 3 -31.52 -11.73 -13.18
CA LEU A 3 -31.90 -12.33 -11.90
C LEU A 3 -30.97 -11.83 -10.79
N PHE A 4 -31.49 -10.97 -9.91
CA PHE A 4 -30.85 -10.67 -8.63
C PHE A 4 -31.19 -11.80 -7.65
N PHE A 5 -30.22 -12.66 -7.36
CA PHE A 5 -30.34 -13.62 -6.26
C PHE A 5 -30.29 -12.86 -4.92
N LYS A 6 -31.44 -12.74 -4.25
CA LYS A 6 -31.55 -12.26 -2.87
C LYS A 6 -31.42 -13.46 -1.94
N PHE A 7 -30.37 -13.51 -1.13
CA PHE A 7 -30.29 -14.45 -0.01
C PHE A 7 -30.85 -13.78 1.24
N HIS A 8 -31.71 -14.50 1.97
CA HIS A 8 -32.31 -14.06 3.23
C HIS A 8 -31.50 -14.66 4.39
N LEU A 9 -30.77 -13.81 5.11
CA LEU A 9 -30.23 -14.13 6.43
C LEU A 9 -30.91 -13.21 7.44
N SER A 10 -30.96 -13.64 8.71
CA SER A 10 -31.78 -13.08 9.80
C SER A 10 -31.59 -11.57 10.11
N ASN A 11 -30.68 -10.88 9.42
CA ASN A 11 -30.33 -9.48 9.63
C ASN A 11 -30.55 -8.57 8.40
N GLY A 12 -31.40 -8.98 7.43
CA GLY A 12 -31.82 -8.12 6.31
C GLY A 12 -31.18 -8.44 4.96
N ILE A 13 -31.72 -7.81 3.90
CA ILE A 13 -31.30 -8.06 2.50
C ILE A 13 -29.98 -7.34 2.25
N ILE A 14 -28.87 -8.08 2.25
CA ILE A 14 -27.55 -7.59 1.86
C ILE A 14 -27.26 -8.10 0.45
N SER A 15 -26.93 -7.20 -0.48
CA SER A 15 -26.50 -7.61 -1.81
C SER A 15 -25.14 -8.33 -1.73
N CYS A 16 -24.87 -9.29 -2.62
CA CYS A 16 -23.58 -9.99 -2.66
C CYS A 16 -22.37 -9.02 -2.78
N VAL A 17 -22.61 -7.80 -3.27
CA VAL A 17 -21.64 -6.69 -3.36
C VAL A 17 -21.32 -6.07 -2.00
N GLN A 18 -22.25 -6.05 -1.05
CA GLN A 18 -22.02 -5.52 0.32
C GLN A 18 -21.25 -6.50 1.22
N ILE A 19 -21.39 -7.80 0.99
CA ILE A 19 -20.72 -8.84 1.80
C ILE A 19 -19.18 -8.76 1.67
N ILE A 20 -18.67 -8.30 0.52
CA ILE A 20 -17.22 -8.16 0.27
C ILE A 20 -16.65 -6.85 0.86
N LYS A 21 -17.45 -5.77 0.95
CA LYS A 21 -17.01 -4.49 1.55
C LYS A 21 -16.81 -4.57 3.07
N GLU A 22 -17.51 -5.47 3.77
CA GLU A 22 -17.54 -5.48 5.23
C GLU A 22 -16.24 -6.03 5.88
N THR A 23 -15.52 -6.96 5.26
CA THR A 23 -14.55 -7.77 6.03
C THR A 23 -13.28 -7.02 6.48
N ILE A 24 -12.76 -6.07 5.69
CA ILE A 24 -11.46 -5.43 5.99
C ILE A 24 -11.59 -4.35 7.08
N MET A 25 -12.65 -3.54 7.04
CA MET A 25 -12.80 -2.38 7.94
C MET A 25 -13.71 -2.65 9.16
N ASN A 26 -14.32 -3.85 9.26
CA ASN A 26 -15.16 -4.19 10.42
C ASN A 26 -14.43 -4.05 11.76
N ASN A 27 -13.15 -4.40 11.81
CA ASN A 27 -12.35 -4.22 13.03
C ASN A 27 -12.21 -2.74 13.39
N LEU A 28 -11.92 -1.88 12.41
CA LEU A 28 -11.80 -0.44 12.62
C LEU A 28 -13.14 0.17 13.04
N ARG A 29 -14.23 -0.17 12.35
CA ARG A 29 -15.59 0.28 12.68
C ARG A 29 -15.98 -0.01 14.14
N ASN A 30 -15.63 -1.19 14.63
CA ASN A 30 -15.98 -1.61 15.98
C ASN A 30 -15.05 -1.03 17.06
N LYS A 31 -13.77 -0.81 16.74
CA LYS A 31 -12.76 -0.32 17.68
C LYS A 31 -12.69 1.20 17.74
N ASP A 32 -12.85 1.86 16.59
CA ASP A 32 -12.76 3.30 16.42
C ASP A 32 -13.81 3.76 15.36
N PRO A 33 -15.09 3.85 15.77
CA PRO A 33 -16.16 4.28 14.87
C PRO A 33 -16.01 5.72 14.39
N GLU A 34 -15.31 6.57 15.14
CA GLU A 34 -15.07 7.97 14.78
C GLU A 34 -14.14 8.04 13.57
N ILE A 35 -12.98 7.38 13.62
CA ILE A 35 -12.08 7.30 12.46
C ILE A 35 -12.73 6.60 11.28
N PHE A 36 -13.48 5.52 11.53
CA PHE A 36 -14.24 4.84 10.47
C PHE A 36 -15.22 5.80 9.77
N SER A 37 -15.92 6.67 10.53
CA SER A 37 -16.84 7.65 9.95
C SER A 37 -16.11 8.68 9.07
N GLN A 38 -14.93 9.16 9.50
CA GLN A 38 -14.16 10.13 8.73
C GLN A 38 -13.60 9.54 7.42
N ILE A 39 -13.18 8.27 7.43
CA ILE A 39 -12.73 7.59 6.20
C ILE A 39 -13.86 7.49 5.19
N ASN A 40 -15.10 7.17 5.62
CA ASN A 40 -16.24 7.13 4.70
C ASN A 40 -16.57 8.52 4.15
N ASN A 41 -16.53 9.56 4.99
CA ASN A 41 -16.75 10.94 4.54
C ASN A 41 -15.71 11.36 3.49
N GLU A 42 -14.43 10.99 3.68
CA GLU A 42 -13.38 11.27 2.69
C GLU A 42 -13.56 10.47 1.40
N GLN A 43 -14.00 9.20 1.49
CA GLN A 43 -14.35 8.43 0.29
C GLN A 43 -15.49 9.09 -0.49
N GLU A 44 -16.55 9.52 0.20
CA GLU A 44 -17.67 10.23 -0.45
C GLU A 44 -17.21 11.56 -1.06
N ARG A 45 -16.31 12.31 -0.39
CA ARG A 45 -15.71 13.53 -0.94
C ARG A 45 -14.98 13.22 -2.25
N GLN A 46 -14.13 12.18 -2.27
CA GLN A 46 -13.37 11.78 -3.45
C GLN A 46 -14.28 11.34 -4.61
N GLU A 47 -15.40 10.66 -4.33
CA GLU A 47 -16.35 10.19 -5.36
C GLU A 47 -17.18 11.33 -5.97
N HIS A 48 -17.42 12.41 -5.22
CA HIS A 48 -18.27 13.53 -5.66
C HIS A 48 -17.51 14.81 -6.03
N HIS A 49 -16.19 14.83 -5.86
CA HIS A 49 -15.35 15.98 -6.17
C HIS A 49 -14.45 15.70 -7.36
N ILE A 50 -14.29 16.70 -8.24
CA ILE A 50 -13.30 16.64 -9.31
C ILE A 50 -11.97 17.06 -8.71
N GLU A 51 -11.05 16.12 -8.60
CA GLU A 51 -9.70 16.38 -8.12
C GLU A 51 -8.81 16.91 -9.25
N LEU A 52 -8.22 18.09 -9.06
CA LEU A 52 -7.42 18.80 -10.06
C LEU A 52 -5.98 19.07 -9.60
N ILE A 53 -5.62 18.62 -8.40
CA ILE A 53 -4.24 18.70 -7.91
C ILE A 53 -3.37 17.73 -8.72
N ALA A 54 -2.41 18.27 -9.48
CA ALA A 54 -1.61 17.50 -10.44
C ALA A 54 -0.78 16.34 -9.82
N SER A 55 -0.49 16.41 -8.53
CA SER A 55 0.27 15.38 -7.80
C SER A 55 -0.60 14.32 -7.13
N GLU A 56 -1.92 14.52 -7.09
CA GLU A 56 -2.83 13.56 -6.48
C GLU A 56 -3.30 12.52 -7.51
N ASN A 57 -3.57 11.31 -7.01
CA ASN A 57 -4.04 10.20 -7.83
C ASN A 57 -4.74 9.15 -6.95
N TYR A 58 -5.56 8.31 -7.57
CA TYR A 58 -6.26 7.21 -6.88
C TYR A 58 -5.50 5.90 -7.04
N ALA A 59 -5.04 5.34 -5.93
CA ALA A 59 -4.38 4.04 -5.93
C ALA A 59 -5.38 2.91 -6.27
N SER A 60 -4.89 1.85 -6.93
CA SER A 60 -5.72 0.66 -7.18
C SER A 60 -6.05 -0.06 -5.87
N LYS A 61 -7.18 -0.77 -5.85
CA LYS A 61 -7.56 -1.62 -4.69
C LYS A 61 -6.48 -2.64 -4.33
N ALA A 62 -5.86 -3.26 -5.33
CA ALA A 62 -4.77 -4.21 -5.12
C ALA A 62 -3.55 -3.57 -4.42
N CYS A 63 -3.23 -2.31 -4.73
CA CYS A 63 -2.18 -1.57 -4.03
C CYS A 63 -2.55 -1.32 -2.56
N MET A 64 -3.79 -0.92 -2.30
CA MET A 64 -4.28 -0.68 -0.94
C MET A 64 -4.33 -1.98 -0.11
N GLU A 65 -4.74 -3.10 -0.70
CA GLU A 65 -4.74 -4.42 -0.07
C GLU A 65 -3.33 -4.86 0.34
N ALA A 66 -2.33 -4.65 -0.52
CA ALA A 66 -0.94 -4.95 -0.20
C ALA A 66 -0.41 -4.07 0.95
N GLN A 67 -0.71 -2.77 0.92
CA GLN A 67 -0.27 -1.81 1.93
C GLN A 67 -0.87 -2.10 3.32
N GLY A 68 -2.13 -2.53 3.37
CA GLY A 68 -2.83 -2.89 4.61
C GLY A 68 -2.61 -4.34 5.08
N SER A 69 -1.66 -5.07 4.50
CA SER A 69 -1.43 -6.49 4.77
C SER A 69 -0.55 -6.74 6.00
N CYS A 70 -0.30 -8.02 6.31
CA CYS A 70 0.58 -8.43 7.42
C CYS A 70 2.05 -8.01 7.24
N LEU A 71 2.45 -7.49 6.08
CA LEU A 71 3.82 -7.05 5.82
C LEU A 71 4.27 -5.94 6.78
N THR A 72 3.34 -5.12 7.29
CA THR A 72 3.65 -4.09 8.29
C THR A 72 4.20 -4.65 9.61
N ASN A 73 3.98 -5.94 9.89
CA ASN A 73 4.45 -6.57 11.11
C ASN A 73 5.93 -6.96 11.03
N LYS A 74 6.53 -6.91 9.84
CA LYS A 74 7.85 -7.48 9.60
C LYS A 74 8.94 -6.41 9.54
N TYR A 75 9.88 -6.52 10.46
CA TYR A 75 11.12 -5.75 10.47
C TYR A 75 12.19 -6.47 9.61
N ALA A 76 12.65 -5.84 8.53
CA ALA A 76 13.52 -6.45 7.52
C ALA A 76 14.70 -5.53 7.12
N GLU A 77 15.44 -5.05 8.11
CA GLU A 77 16.61 -4.19 7.90
C GLU A 77 17.71 -4.89 7.09
N GLY A 78 18.35 -4.14 6.19
CA GLY A 78 19.33 -4.63 5.22
C GLY A 78 18.72 -4.76 3.82
N TYR A 79 19.41 -5.49 2.94
CA TYR A 79 18.91 -5.79 1.59
C TYR A 79 18.52 -7.26 1.48
N SER A 80 17.71 -7.60 0.47
CA SER A 80 17.38 -9.00 0.14
C SER A 80 18.62 -9.91 0.14
N GLY A 81 18.58 -11.00 0.90
CA GLY A 81 19.71 -11.93 1.09
C GLY A 81 20.85 -11.44 1.99
N LYS A 82 20.78 -10.20 2.50
CA LYS A 82 21.76 -9.57 3.41
C LYS A 82 21.05 -8.80 4.52
N ARG A 83 20.18 -9.52 5.25
CA ARG A 83 19.39 -8.95 6.35
C ARG A 83 20.13 -9.01 7.68
N TYR A 84 19.87 -8.05 8.56
CA TYR A 84 20.36 -8.07 9.94
C TYR A 84 19.54 -9.03 10.83
N TYR A 85 18.30 -9.35 10.41
CA TYR A 85 17.36 -10.17 11.18
C TYR A 85 16.84 -11.35 10.34
N GLY A 86 16.56 -12.48 11.01
CA GLY A 86 16.03 -13.69 10.38
C GLY A 86 14.54 -13.62 10.01
N GLY A 87 14.07 -14.65 9.30
CA GLY A 87 12.65 -14.81 8.91
C GLY A 87 12.18 -13.81 7.86
N CYS A 88 13.05 -13.45 6.92
CA CYS A 88 12.76 -12.48 5.85
C CYS A 88 12.50 -13.12 4.48
N GLU A 89 12.41 -14.46 4.41
CA GLU A 89 12.32 -15.27 3.18
C GLU A 89 11.31 -14.72 2.17
N PHE A 90 10.09 -14.41 2.62
CA PHE A 90 9.03 -13.91 1.74
C PHE A 90 9.16 -12.42 1.42
N VAL A 91 9.67 -11.62 2.36
CA VAL A 91 9.88 -10.17 2.15
C VAL A 91 11.03 -9.94 1.16
N ASP A 92 12.06 -10.78 1.21
CA ASP A 92 13.16 -10.79 0.25
C ASP A 92 12.66 -11.06 -1.18
N ASN A 93 11.76 -12.03 -1.35
CA ASN A 93 11.12 -12.30 -2.63
C ASN A 93 10.29 -11.10 -3.12
N ILE A 94 9.52 -10.47 -2.22
CA ILE A 94 8.71 -9.29 -2.55
C ILE A 94 9.58 -8.10 -2.96
N GLU A 95 10.62 -7.78 -2.19
CA GLU A 95 11.55 -6.68 -2.50
C GLU A 95 12.28 -6.95 -3.82
N SER A 96 12.74 -8.18 -4.04
CA SER A 96 13.42 -8.55 -5.29
C SER A 96 12.49 -8.39 -6.51
N LEU A 97 11.22 -8.77 -6.37
CA LEU A 97 10.22 -8.59 -7.43
C LEU A 97 9.93 -7.10 -7.68
N ALA A 98 9.85 -6.28 -6.64
CA ALA A 98 9.65 -4.84 -6.76
C ALA A 98 10.82 -4.16 -7.48
N VAL A 99 12.07 -4.50 -7.12
CA VAL A 99 13.29 -4.01 -7.79
C VAL A 99 13.28 -4.41 -9.26
N GLN A 100 13.04 -5.68 -9.57
CA GLN A 100 13.01 -6.16 -10.97
C GLN A 100 11.93 -5.45 -11.81
N ARG A 101 10.75 -5.23 -11.24
CA ARG A 101 9.65 -4.51 -11.92
C ARG A 101 9.99 -3.04 -12.14
N ALA A 102 10.59 -2.37 -11.15
CA ALA A 102 11.03 -0.99 -11.29
C ALA A 102 12.11 -0.86 -12.36
N MET A 103 13.13 -1.72 -12.33
CA MET A 103 14.19 -1.74 -13.34
C MET A 103 13.63 -1.97 -14.74
N LYS A 104 12.70 -2.91 -14.91
CA LYS A 104 12.04 -3.18 -16.20
C LYS A 104 11.18 -2.00 -16.67
N LEU A 105 10.46 -1.34 -15.77
CA LEU A 105 9.55 -0.24 -16.10
C LEU A 105 10.30 0.99 -16.61
N PHE A 106 11.48 1.27 -16.04
CA PHE A 106 12.26 2.48 -16.32
C PHE A 106 13.54 2.22 -17.13
N ASP A 107 13.75 0.99 -17.61
CA ASP A 107 14.98 0.58 -18.29
C ASP A 107 16.26 0.90 -17.49
N ALA A 108 16.22 0.63 -16.19
CA ALA A 108 17.29 0.97 -15.26
C ALA A 108 18.19 -0.24 -14.96
N THR A 109 19.49 0.01 -14.75
CA THR A 109 20.47 -1.02 -14.36
C THR A 109 20.36 -1.40 -12.87
N TYR A 110 19.83 -0.51 -12.04
CA TYR A 110 19.64 -0.74 -10.61
C TYR A 110 18.47 0.10 -10.10
N ALA A 111 17.77 -0.39 -9.07
CA ALA A 111 16.75 0.35 -8.34
C ALA A 111 16.81 0.05 -6.85
N ASN A 112 16.66 1.09 -6.02
CA ASN A 112 16.40 0.96 -4.59
C ASN A 112 14.94 1.35 -4.31
N VAL A 113 14.17 0.42 -3.73
CA VAL A 113 12.72 0.56 -3.47
C VAL A 113 12.37 0.76 -2.00
N GLN A 114 13.38 1.00 -1.15
CA GLN A 114 13.20 1.16 0.31
C GLN A 114 12.84 2.58 0.80
N PRO A 115 13.16 3.69 0.10
CA PRO A 115 12.78 5.03 0.58
C PRO A 115 11.27 5.18 0.80
N HIS A 116 10.84 5.74 1.94
CA HIS A 116 9.42 5.85 2.27
C HIS A 116 8.70 6.97 1.51
N SER A 117 9.43 7.94 0.97
CA SER A 117 8.89 9.05 0.18
C SER A 117 9.97 9.68 -0.71
N GLY A 118 9.54 10.54 -1.63
CA GLY A 118 10.45 11.26 -2.53
C GLY A 118 11.48 12.13 -1.80
N SER A 119 11.08 12.82 -0.72
CA SER A 119 11.99 13.65 0.06
C SER A 119 13.13 12.84 0.70
N GLN A 120 12.83 11.64 1.20
CA GLN A 120 13.83 10.75 1.79
C GLN A 120 14.74 10.13 0.71
N ALA A 121 14.19 9.79 -0.46
CA ALA A 121 14.98 9.32 -1.60
C ALA A 121 16.02 10.36 -2.01
N ASN A 122 15.62 11.63 -2.13
CA ASN A 122 16.53 12.73 -2.44
C ASN A 122 17.61 12.91 -1.37
N ALA A 123 17.23 12.89 -0.10
CA ALA A 123 18.18 12.99 1.01
C ALA A 123 19.23 11.86 0.99
N ALA A 124 18.80 10.63 0.69
CA ALA A 124 19.71 9.48 0.57
C ALA A 124 20.73 9.68 -0.57
N VAL A 125 20.30 10.19 -1.73
CA VAL A 125 21.19 10.48 -2.86
C VAL A 125 22.19 11.59 -2.50
N TYR A 126 21.73 12.68 -1.87
CA TYR A 126 22.61 13.77 -1.45
C TYR A 126 23.66 13.30 -0.45
N LEU A 127 23.25 12.50 0.54
CA LEU A 127 24.17 11.94 1.52
C LEU A 127 25.18 10.99 0.87
N ALA A 128 24.75 10.09 0.00
CA ALA A 128 25.64 9.18 -0.72
C ALA A 128 26.67 9.95 -1.58
N GLY A 129 26.21 10.98 -2.30
CA GLY A 129 27.09 11.84 -3.10
C GLY A 129 28.09 12.62 -2.25
N PHE A 130 27.65 13.20 -1.13
CA PHE A 130 28.53 13.95 -0.22
C PHE A 130 29.56 13.05 0.47
N MET A 131 29.16 11.87 0.94
CA MET A 131 30.08 10.92 1.59
C MET A 131 31.14 10.38 0.62
N ASN A 132 30.80 10.22 -0.66
CA ASN A 132 31.78 9.87 -1.69
C ASN A 132 32.82 10.99 -1.90
N TYR A 133 32.46 12.25 -1.70
CA TYR A 133 33.38 13.38 -1.84
C TYR A 133 34.39 13.49 -0.67
N LEU A 134 34.07 12.91 0.49
CA LEU A 134 34.93 12.93 1.67
C LEU A 134 35.81 11.69 1.83
N THR A 135 35.56 10.64 1.04
CA THR A 135 36.30 9.37 1.08
C THR A 135 37.28 9.19 -0.09
N ILE A 136 37.35 10.16 -1.01
CA ILE A 136 38.39 10.31 -2.05
C ILE A 136 39.36 11.40 -1.61
#